data_AF-A0A7X6U8Q1-F1
#
_entry.id   AF-A0A7X6U8Q1-F1
#
_cell.length_a   1.000
_cell.length_b   1.000
_cell.length_c   1.000
_cell.angle_alpha   90.00
_cell.angle_beta   90.00
_cell.angle_gamma   90.00
#
_symmetry.space_group_name_H-M   'P 1'
#
loop_
_entity.id
_entity.type
_entity.pdbx_description
1 polymer ?
#
loop_
_entity_poly.entity_id
_entity_poly.type
_entity_poly.pdbx_seq_one_letter_code
_entity_poly.pdbx_strand_id
1 'polypeptide(L)'
;LATGWDQHRDQVAYYQDIPQFAPGSGARLVQRQIGFFGLDLPTVLESGPRPALMHEILLQHDVVIIESLAGLSSLTGKRVQLFAFPLLLPGSDGSPVRAVGYLL
;
A
#
# COMPACT_ATOMS: atom_id res chain seq x y z
N LEU A 1 -4.07 3.74 -3.55
CA LEU A 1 -5.09 4.38 -2.73
C LEU A 1 -4.52 5.67 -2.21
N ALA A 2 -5.10 6.81 -2.59
CA ALA A 2 -4.74 8.11 -2.03
C ALA A 2 -5.61 8.36 -0.80
N THR A 3 -4.99 8.47 0.36
CA THR A 3 -5.64 8.87 1.63
C THR A 3 -5.22 10.28 2.06
N GLY A 4 -4.11 10.78 1.52
CA GLY A 4 -3.47 12.02 1.95
C GLY A 4 -2.56 11.86 3.16
N TRP A 5 -2.36 10.63 3.65
CA TRP A 5 -1.55 10.37 4.85
C TRP A 5 -0.06 10.64 4.65
N ASP A 6 0.41 10.68 3.40
CA ASP A 6 1.79 11.07 3.06
C ASP A 6 2.14 12.50 3.52
N GLN A 7 1.14 13.36 3.73
CA GLN A 7 1.33 14.70 4.30
C GLN A 7 1.79 14.68 5.76
N HIS A 8 1.60 13.57 6.47
CA HIS A 8 2.00 13.41 7.87
C HIS A 8 3.38 12.76 8.03
N ARG A 9 4.08 12.40 6.94
CA ARG A 9 5.30 11.57 6.95
C ARG A 9 6.43 12.00 7.91
N ASP A 10 6.53 13.29 8.21
CA ASP A 10 7.55 13.88 9.09
C ASP A 10 7.08 13.98 10.56
N GLN A 11 5.85 13.56 10.83
CA GLN A 11 5.21 13.59 12.13
C GLN A 11 5.19 12.18 12.73
N VAL A 12 5.30 12.10 14.05
CA VAL A 12 5.19 10.84 14.80
C VAL A 12 3.84 10.14 14.54
N ALA A 13 2.78 10.94 14.35
CA ALA A 13 1.44 10.46 14.02
C ALA A 13 1.40 9.57 12.78
N TYR A 14 2.33 9.73 11.81
CA TYR A 14 2.37 8.90 10.61
C TYR A 14 2.40 7.41 10.94
N TYR A 15 3.17 7.01 11.97
CA TYR A 15 3.33 5.63 12.40
C TYR A 15 2.43 5.22 13.57
N GLN A 16 1.88 6.18 14.32
CA GLN A 16 1.08 5.90 15.53
C GLN A 16 -0.42 5.89 15.26
N ASP A 17 -0.90 6.81 14.42
CA ASP A 17 -2.33 7.04 14.20
C ASP A 17 -2.77 6.58 12.80
N ILE A 18 -2.16 5.50 12.31
CA ILE A 18 -2.34 4.99 10.95
C ILE A 18 -3.84 4.69 10.70
N PRO A 19 -4.44 5.23 9.63
CA PRO A 19 -5.78 4.85 9.20
C PRO A 19 -5.93 3.34 9.03
N GLN A 20 -7.01 2.79 9.57
CA GLN A 20 -7.28 1.35 9.54
C GLN A 20 -8.34 1.00 8.50
N PHE A 21 -8.18 -0.17 7.90
CA PHE A 21 -9.15 -0.77 7.00
C PHE A 21 -10.24 -1.50 7.77
N ALA A 22 -11.48 -1.45 7.27
CA ALA A 22 -12.56 -2.25 7.81
C ALA A 22 -12.30 -3.77 7.60
N PRO A 23 -12.81 -4.64 8.48
CA PRO A 23 -12.64 -6.09 8.33
C PRO A 23 -13.11 -6.58 6.95
N GLY A 24 -12.29 -7.42 6.30
CA GLY A 24 -12.61 -8.01 4.99
C GLY A 24 -12.18 -7.15 3.80
N SER A 25 -11.52 -6.01 4.02
CA SER A 25 -11.00 -5.14 2.94
C SER A 25 -10.00 -5.88 2.06
N GLY A 26 -9.10 -6.68 2.66
CA GLY A 26 -8.14 -7.51 1.91
C GLY A 26 -8.84 -8.51 0.98
N ALA A 27 -9.83 -9.24 1.49
CA ALA A 27 -10.60 -10.20 0.71
C ALA A 27 -11.34 -9.53 -0.46
N ARG A 28 -11.85 -8.31 -0.25
CA ARG A 28 -12.50 -7.54 -1.31
C ARG A 28 -11.53 -7.12 -2.42
N LEU A 29 -10.28 -6.78 -2.08
CA LEU A 29 -9.25 -6.45 -3.06
C LEU A 29 -8.83 -7.69 -3.87
N VAL A 30 -8.66 -8.84 -3.22
CA VAL A 30 -8.37 -10.12 -3.90
C VAL A 30 -9.47 -10.48 -4.90
N GLN A 31 -10.74 -10.32 -4.52
CA GLN A 31 -11.88 -10.55 -5.43
C GLN A 31 -11.85 -9.67 -6.69
N ARG A 32 -11.17 -8.52 -6.66
CA ARG A 32 -11.00 -7.63 -7.82
C ARG A 32 -9.86 -8.08 -8.74
N GLN A 33 -9.11 -9.13 -8.39
CA GLN A 33 -8.01 -9.68 -9.17
C GLN A 33 -6.94 -8.64 -9.53
N ILE A 34 -6.61 -7.76 -8.58
CA ILE A 34 -5.52 -6.80 -8.73
C ILE A 34 -4.17 -7.49 -8.57
N GLY A 35 -3.13 -7.07 -9.31
CA GLY A 35 -1.78 -7.61 -9.14
C GLY A 35 -0.97 -6.93 -8.03
N PHE A 36 -1.34 -5.71 -7.64
CA PHE A 36 -0.71 -5.00 -6.54
C PHE A 36 -1.69 -4.02 -5.88
N PHE A 37 -1.42 -3.69 -4.61
CA PHE A 37 -2.11 -2.68 -3.84
C PHE A 37 -1.11 -1.64 -3.31
N GLY A 38 -1.08 -0.47 -3.96
CA GLY A 38 -0.24 0.65 -3.54
C GLY A 38 -1.02 1.68 -2.74
N LEU A 39 -0.43 2.24 -1.68
CA LEU A 39 -1.05 3.25 -0.81
C LEU A 39 -0.02 4.18 -0.17
N ASP A 40 -0.49 5.32 0.35
CA ASP A 40 0.30 6.36 1.02
C ASP A 40 0.42 6.18 2.55
N LEU A 41 -0.13 5.08 3.08
CA LEU A 41 0.02 4.68 4.48
C LEU A 41 1.37 3.96 4.70
N PRO A 42 1.95 4.01 5.91
CA PRO A 42 3.18 3.26 6.22
C PRO A 42 2.96 1.75 6.24
N THR A 43 1.74 1.30 6.49
CA THR A 43 1.41 -0.12 6.47
C THR A 43 -0.09 -0.36 6.24
N VAL A 44 -0.48 -1.52 5.68
CA VAL A 44 -1.90 -1.95 5.71
C VAL A 44 -2.27 -2.57 7.06
N LEU A 45 -3.15 -1.88 7.80
CA LEU A 45 -3.71 -2.37 9.07
C LEU A 45 -5.20 -2.64 8.95
N GLU A 46 -5.63 -3.84 9.32
CA GLU A 46 -7.04 -4.14 9.50
C GLU A 46 -7.49 -3.79 10.92
N SER A 47 -8.66 -3.16 11.04
CA SER A 47 -9.29 -2.94 12.33
C SER A 47 -9.73 -4.29 12.95
N GLY A 48 -9.60 -4.40 14.27
CA GLY A 48 -9.98 -5.59 15.03
C GLY A 48 -8.79 -6.36 15.61
N PRO A 49 -8.99 -7.63 16.02
CA PRO A 49 -8.02 -8.36 16.84
C PRO A 49 -6.80 -8.87 16.06
N ARG A 50 -6.82 -8.84 14.72
CA ARG A 50 -5.73 -9.30 13.86
C ARG A 50 -5.30 -8.21 12.86
N PRO A 51 -4.52 -7.20 13.29
CA PRO A 51 -4.17 -6.08 12.42
C PRO A 51 -3.39 -6.46 11.16
N ALA A 52 -2.61 -7.53 11.21
CA ALA A 52 -1.84 -8.07 10.08
C ALA A 52 -2.67 -8.95 9.13
N LEU A 53 -3.95 -9.20 9.38
CA LEU A 53 -4.76 -10.12 8.57
C LEU A 53 -4.88 -9.65 7.12
N MET A 54 -4.98 -8.34 6.89
CA MET A 54 -4.99 -7.80 5.53
C MET A 54 -3.67 -8.05 4.78
N HIS A 55 -2.53 -7.93 5.47
CA HIS A 55 -1.22 -8.28 4.93
C HIS A 55 -1.19 -9.75 4.49
N GLU A 56 -1.57 -10.67 5.38
CA GLU A 56 -1.58 -12.10 5.12
C GLU A 56 -2.46 -12.43 3.91
N ILE A 57 -3.69 -11.91 3.86
CA ILE A 57 -4.64 -12.18 2.78
C ILE A 57 -4.08 -11.71 1.43
N LEU A 58 -3.54 -10.50 1.35
CA LEU A 58 -3.02 -9.97 0.09
C LEU A 58 -1.84 -10.78 -0.42
N LEU A 59 -0.85 -11.04 0.45
CA LEU A 59 0.37 -11.76 0.07
C LEU A 59 0.11 -13.24 -0.25
N GLN A 60 -0.80 -13.90 0.45
CA GLN A 60 -1.20 -15.30 0.14
C GLN A 60 -1.89 -15.45 -1.22
N HIS A 61 -2.38 -14.35 -1.81
CA HIS A 61 -3.03 -14.34 -3.12
C HIS A 61 -2.18 -13.59 -4.16
N ASP A 62 -0.87 -13.54 -3.97
CA ASP A 62 0.10 -12.93 -4.89
C ASP A 62 -0.16 -11.44 -5.19
N VAL A 63 -0.84 -10.72 -4.28
CA VAL A 63 -1.04 -9.28 -4.39
C VAL A 63 0.11 -8.56 -3.70
N VAL A 64 0.98 -7.93 -4.49
CA VAL A 64 2.11 -7.14 -3.96
C VAL A 64 1.60 -5.88 -3.27
N ILE A 65 2.13 -5.57 -2.08
CA ILE A 65 1.79 -4.36 -1.32
C ILE A 65 2.90 -3.32 -1.56
N ILE A 66 2.53 -2.07 -1.87
CA ILE A 66 3.47 -0.96 -2.03
C ILE A 66 3.08 0.16 -1.08
N GLU A 67 3.81 0.26 0.02
CA GLU A 67 3.51 1.16 1.14
C GLU A 67 4.31 2.47 1.03
N SER A 68 3.91 3.48 1.78
CA SER A 68 4.57 4.79 1.85
C SER A 68 4.74 5.49 0.49
N LEU A 69 3.81 5.29 -0.45
CA LEU A 69 3.79 6.08 -1.68
C LEU A 69 3.49 7.56 -1.36
N ALA A 70 4.00 8.46 -2.20
CA ALA A 70 3.80 9.90 -2.05
C ALA A 70 3.21 10.52 -3.32
N GLY A 71 2.49 11.63 -3.16
CA GLY A 71 1.94 12.43 -4.27
C GLY A 71 0.68 11.82 -4.92
N LEU A 72 0.08 10.80 -4.31
CA LEU A 72 -1.06 10.07 -4.86
C LEU A 72 -2.32 10.93 -5.02
N SER A 73 -2.52 11.92 -4.14
CA SER A 73 -3.68 12.82 -4.18
C SER A 73 -3.85 13.51 -5.53
N SER A 74 -2.75 13.88 -6.19
CA SER A 74 -2.75 14.53 -7.51
C SER A 74 -3.12 13.59 -8.68
N LEU A 75 -3.14 12.28 -8.42
CA LEU A 75 -3.39 11.21 -9.39
C LEU A 75 -4.82 10.65 -9.31
N THR A 76 -5.62 11.08 -8.32
CA THR A 76 -7.00 10.60 -8.13
C THR A 76 -7.83 10.79 -9.40
N GLY A 77 -8.52 9.72 -9.83
CA GLY A 77 -9.35 9.71 -11.03
C GLY A 77 -8.57 9.61 -12.35
N LYS A 78 -7.24 9.55 -12.32
CA LYS A 78 -6.39 9.45 -13.52
C LYS A 78 -5.89 8.02 -13.71
N ARG A 79 -5.58 7.66 -14.96
CA ARG A 79 -4.86 6.43 -15.28
C ARG A 79 -3.36 6.73 -15.24
N VAL A 80 -2.61 5.84 -14.61
CA VAL A 80 -1.18 6.01 -14.38
C VAL A 80 -0.49 4.70 -14.70
N GLN A 81 0.66 4.77 -15.36
CA GLN A 81 1.61 3.67 -15.41
C GLN A 81 2.58 3.79 -14.23
N LEU A 82 2.61 2.77 -13.37
CA LEU A 82 3.49 2.71 -12.22
C LEU A 82 4.75 1.91 -12.53
N PHE A 83 5.90 2.46 -12.15
CA PHE A 83 7.20 1.81 -12.15
C PHE A 83 7.69 1.71 -10.69
N ALA A 84 7.86 0.49 -10.19
CA ALA A 84 8.29 0.22 -8.83
C ALA A 84 9.18 -1.03 -8.80
N PHE A 85 10.47 -0.84 -9.13
CA PHE A 85 11.40 -1.94 -9.28
C PHE A 85 12.11 -2.24 -7.95
N PRO A 86 11.91 -3.43 -7.35
CA PRO A 86 12.61 -3.82 -6.13
C PRO A 86 14.09 -4.08 -6.40
N LEU A 87 14.91 -3.90 -5.37
CA LEU A 87 16.29 -4.37 -5.36
C LEU A 87 16.30 -5.89 -5.28
N LEU A 88 17.31 -6.51 -5.90
CA LEU A 88 17.53 -7.95 -5.78
C LEU A 88 18.23 -8.24 -4.44
N LEU A 89 17.44 -8.54 -3.41
CA LEU A 89 17.89 -8.84 -2.06
C LEU A 89 17.54 -10.30 -1.69
N PRO A 90 18.49 -11.25 -1.81
CA PRO A 90 18.22 -12.66 -1.51
C PRO A 90 17.71 -12.89 -0.09
N GLY A 91 16.60 -13.61 0.05
CA GLY A 91 15.99 -13.93 1.35
C GLY A 91 15.19 -12.79 1.98
N SER A 92 15.01 -11.66 1.30
CA SER A 92 14.18 -10.54 1.76
C SER A 92 12.70 -10.77 1.47
N ASP A 93 11.84 -10.27 2.35
CA ASP A 93 10.37 -10.23 2.21
C ASP A 93 9.87 -8.96 1.49
N GLY A 94 10.74 -7.96 1.35
CA GLY A 94 10.46 -6.72 0.64
C GLY A 94 11.72 -5.96 0.24
N SER A 95 11.55 -4.83 -0.44
CA SER A 95 12.64 -3.92 -0.81
C SER A 95 12.14 -2.49 -0.87
N PRO A 96 12.93 -1.50 -0.44
CA PRO A 96 12.67 -0.12 -0.82
C PRO A 96 12.70 0.03 -2.35
N VAL A 97 11.91 0.97 -2.87
CA VAL A 97 11.84 1.29 -4.30
C VAL A 97 11.85 2.78 -4.53
N ARG A 98 12.33 3.20 -5.70
CA ARG A 98 12.00 4.52 -6.25
C ARG A 98 10.75 4.38 -7.11
N ALA A 99 9.58 4.50 -6.48
CA ALA A 99 8.31 4.47 -7.20
C ALA A 99 8.17 5.72 -8.10
N VAL A 100 7.80 5.51 -9.37
CA VAL A 100 7.59 6.57 -10.36
C VAL A 100 6.26 6.32 -11.07
N GLY A 101 5.41 7.35 -11.14
CA GLY A 101 4.17 7.32 -11.92
C GLY A 101 4.29 8.14 -13.21
N TYR A 102 3.82 7.59 -14.32
CA TYR A 102 3.66 8.29 -15.60
C TYR A 102 2.16 8.45 -15.91
N LEU A 103 1.71 9.69 -16.12
CA LEU A 103 0.32 9.98 -16.49
C LEU A 103 0.06 9.56 -17.94
N LEU A 104 -1.04 8.84 -18.15
CA LEU A 104 -1.49 8.38 -19.47
C LEU A 104 -2.47 9.35 -20.12
#